data_AF-A0A1G0JD86-F1
#
_entry.id   AF-A0A1G0JD86-F1
#
_cell.length_a   1.000
_cell.length_b   1.000
_cell.length_c   1.000
_cell.angle_alpha   90.00
_cell.angle_beta   90.00
_cell.angle_gamma   90.00
#
_symmetry.space_group_name_H-M   'P 1'
#
loop_
_entity.id
_entity.type
_entity.pdbx_description
1 polymer ?
#
loop_
_entity_poly.entity_id
_entity_poly.type
_entity_poly.pdbx_seq_one_letter_code
_entity_poly.pdbx_strand_id
1 'polypeptide(L)'
;MQNDYVEQLTKVGKTSFASLQKLGAINTKALQKLMDLQFKYASFNIETGIEQTKLLTSTTNYKDYLSAESEIAGECSTKAIDFTKQAASIMSNSCDEIVSWLEKGFESAEVNVKAPVKRIPKKSTVT
;
A
#
# COMPACT_ATOMS: atom_id res chain seq x y z
N MET A 1 27.44 -21.63 24.57
CA MET A 1 26.32 -22.57 24.31
C MET A 1 25.01 -22.00 24.86
N GLN A 2 24.76 -21.99 26.18
CA GLN A 2 23.48 -21.53 26.73
C GLN A 2 23.19 -20.03 26.47
N ASN A 3 24.21 -19.18 26.57
CA ASN A 3 24.11 -17.74 26.26
C ASN A 3 23.80 -17.46 24.78
N ASP A 4 24.30 -18.32 23.90
CA ASP A 4 24.16 -18.21 22.44
C ASP A 4 22.72 -18.53 21.98
N TYR A 5 22.06 -19.48 22.66
CA TYR A 5 20.64 -19.78 22.45
C TYR A 5 19.72 -18.65 22.94
N VAL A 6 20.06 -18.01 24.07
CA VAL A 6 19.31 -16.87 24.61
C VAL A 6 19.44 -15.64 23.70
N GLU A 7 20.64 -15.38 23.17
CA GLU A 7 20.85 -14.32 22.17
C GLU A 7 20.11 -14.59 20.85
N GLN A 8 20.12 -15.84 20.37
CA GLN A 8 19.37 -16.22 19.17
C GLN A 8 17.85 -16.06 19.36
N LEU A 9 17.30 -16.50 20.50
CA LEU A 9 15.89 -16.29 20.84
C LEU A 9 15.53 -14.80 20.91
N THR A 10 16.40 -13.99 21.52
CA THR A 10 16.22 -12.53 21.61
C THR A 10 16.25 -11.88 20.22
N LYS A 11 17.15 -12.34 19.35
CA LYS A 11 17.29 -11.84 17.98
C LYS A 11 16.10 -12.24 17.10
N VAL A 12 15.61 -13.46 17.23
CA VAL A 12 14.39 -13.94 16.55
C VAL A 12 13.18 -13.12 17.01
N GLY A 13 12.98 -12.95 18.32
CA GLY A 13 11.87 -12.16 18.87
C GLY A 13 11.88 -10.70 18.39
N LYS A 14 13.05 -10.03 18.39
CA LYS A 14 13.21 -8.67 17.85
C LYS A 14 12.93 -8.60 16.35
N THR A 15 13.35 -9.60 15.59
CA THR A 15 13.13 -9.66 14.13
C THR A 15 11.65 -9.86 13.81
N SER A 16 10.97 -10.77 14.51
CA SER A 16 9.53 -11.01 14.36
C SER A 16 8.71 -9.76 14.71
N PHE A 17 9.06 -9.05 15.79
CA PHE A 17 8.39 -7.82 16.17
C PHE A 17 8.58 -6.70 15.13
N ALA A 18 9.81 -6.53 14.61
CA ALA A 18 10.08 -5.57 13.54
C ALA A 18 9.32 -5.90 12.24
N SER A 19 9.16 -7.18 11.90
CA SER A 19 8.36 -7.61 10.76
C SER A 19 6.87 -7.30 10.94
N LEU A 20 6.30 -7.49 12.13
CA LEU A 20 4.91 -7.11 12.42
C LEU A 20 4.69 -5.60 12.31
N GLN A 21 5.64 -4.79 12.79
CA GLN A 21 5.57 -3.33 12.62
C GLN A 21 5.58 -2.91 11.14
N LYS A 22 6.40 -3.56 10.30
CA LYS A 22 6.43 -3.28 8.86
C LYS A 22 5.09 -3.58 8.19
N LEU A 23 4.43 -4.69 8.54
CA LEU A 23 3.11 -5.00 8.02
C LEU A 23 2.07 -3.95 8.42
N GLY A 24 2.10 -3.52 9.69
CA GLY A 24 1.25 -2.42 10.17
C GLY A 24 1.49 -1.12 9.41
N ALA A 25 2.75 -0.77 9.16
CA ALA A 25 3.13 0.43 8.43
C ALA A 25 2.65 0.41 6.96
N ILE A 26 2.70 -0.75 6.27
CA ILE A 26 2.18 -0.89 4.90
C ILE A 26 0.68 -0.56 4.86
N ASN A 27 -0.10 -1.12 5.79
CA ASN A 27 -1.53 -0.84 5.86
C ASN A 27 -1.85 0.63 6.19
N THR A 28 -1.13 1.23 7.15
CA THR A 28 -1.31 2.65 7.50
C THR A 28 -0.98 3.56 6.31
N LYS A 29 0.09 3.27 5.57
CA LYS A 29 0.49 4.03 4.39
C LYS A 29 -0.54 3.93 3.26
N ALA A 30 -1.14 2.75 3.05
CA ALA A 30 -2.22 2.57 2.09
C ALA A 30 -3.45 3.42 2.46
N LEU A 31 -3.85 3.39 3.74
CA LEU A 31 -4.96 4.19 4.24
C LEU A 31 -4.72 5.69 4.13
N GLN A 32 -3.52 6.17 4.44
CA GLN A 32 -3.14 7.57 4.26
C GLN A 32 -3.29 8.00 2.80
N LYS A 33 -2.75 7.21 1.85
CA LYS A 33 -2.88 7.51 0.42
C LYS A 33 -4.34 7.52 -0.06
N LEU A 34 -5.18 6.63 0.47
CA LEU A 34 -6.61 6.63 0.16
C LEU A 34 -7.33 7.85 0.73
N MET A 35 -7.00 8.27 1.96
CA MET A 35 -7.53 9.51 2.54
C MET A 35 -7.11 10.74 1.74
N ASP A 36 -5.84 10.82 1.32
CA ASP A 36 -5.35 11.90 0.46
C ASP A 36 -6.12 11.94 -0.86
N LEU A 37 -6.44 10.77 -1.43
CA LEU A 37 -7.23 10.66 -2.65
C LEU A 37 -8.68 11.15 -2.44
N GLN A 38 -9.30 10.82 -1.31
CA GLN A 38 -10.62 11.33 -0.95
C GLN A 38 -10.63 12.85 -0.76
N PHE A 39 -9.61 13.41 -0.12
CA PHE A 39 -9.46 14.87 0.00
C PHE A 39 -9.30 15.55 -1.36
N LYS A 40 -8.46 14.99 -2.25
CA LYS A 40 -8.32 15.49 -3.61
C LYS A 40 -9.64 15.46 -4.38
N TYR A 41 -10.42 14.39 -4.22
CA TYR A 41 -11.75 14.30 -4.84
C TYR A 41 -12.71 15.35 -4.29
N ALA A 42 -12.72 15.58 -2.98
CA ALA A 42 -13.54 16.62 -2.37
C ALA A 42 -13.15 18.03 -2.86
N SER A 43 -11.85 18.35 -2.88
CA SER A 43 -11.34 19.63 -3.41
C SER A 43 -11.74 19.83 -4.87
N PHE A 44 -11.62 18.80 -5.70
CA PHE A 44 -12.05 18.87 -7.10
C PHE A 44 -13.53 19.24 -7.24
N ASN A 45 -14.42 18.62 -6.47
CA ASN A 45 -15.85 18.95 -6.51
C ASN A 45 -16.13 20.40 -6.07
N ILE A 46 -15.39 20.90 -5.07
CA ILE A 46 -15.51 22.29 -4.62
C ILE A 46 -15.05 23.25 -5.73
N GLU A 47 -13.90 22.99 -6.36
CA GLU A 47 -13.38 23.78 -7.47
C GLU A 47 -14.36 23.82 -8.64
N THR A 48 -14.89 22.66 -9.05
CA THR A 48 -15.92 22.58 -10.10
C THR A 48 -17.19 23.34 -9.73
N GLY A 49 -17.64 23.28 -8.48
CA GLY A 49 -18.79 24.06 -8.02
C GLY A 49 -18.56 25.57 -8.10
N ILE A 50 -17.35 26.02 -7.77
CA ILE A 50 -16.94 27.42 -7.91
C ILE A 50 -16.93 27.83 -9.39
N GLU A 51 -16.39 26.99 -10.28
CA GLU A 51 -16.35 27.23 -11.73
C GLU A 51 -17.74 27.30 -12.35
N GLN A 52 -18.64 26.37 -11.99
CA GLN A 52 -20.03 26.39 -12.44
C GLN A 52 -20.75 27.66 -11.96
N THR A 53 -20.54 28.07 -10.70
CA THR A 53 -21.11 29.31 -10.17
C THR A 53 -20.59 30.52 -10.94
N LYS A 54 -19.28 30.58 -11.20
CA LYS A 54 -18.69 31.65 -12.02
C LYS A 54 -19.28 31.68 -13.42
N LEU A 55 -19.43 30.53 -14.08
CA LEU A 55 -20.03 30.45 -15.41
C LEU A 55 -21.47 30.96 -15.43
N LEU A 56 -22.28 30.60 -14.43
CA LEU A 56 -23.65 31.07 -14.29
C LEU A 56 -23.72 32.59 -14.10
N THR A 57 -22.79 33.18 -13.35
CA THR A 57 -22.78 34.62 -13.09
C THR A 57 -22.13 35.46 -14.19
N SER A 58 -21.26 34.86 -15.01
CA SER A 58 -20.41 35.60 -15.97
C SER A 58 -20.91 35.54 -17.41
N THR A 59 -21.76 34.56 -17.76
CA THR A 59 -22.07 34.26 -19.16
C THR A 59 -23.49 34.71 -19.52
N THR A 60 -23.62 35.77 -20.31
CA THR A 60 -24.92 36.28 -20.79
C THR A 60 -25.44 35.53 -22.03
N ASN A 61 -24.56 34.76 -22.69
CA ASN A 61 -24.84 34.04 -23.94
C ASN A 61 -24.92 32.52 -23.71
N TYR A 62 -26.06 31.94 -24.09
CA TYR A 62 -26.35 30.52 -23.92
C TYR A 62 -25.37 29.58 -24.65
N LYS A 63 -24.81 29.99 -25.79
CA LYS A 63 -23.84 29.16 -26.53
C LYS A 63 -22.50 29.01 -25.83
N ASP A 64 -22.05 30.08 -25.18
CA ASP A 64 -20.79 30.12 -24.45
C ASP A 64 -20.93 29.30 -23.15
N TYR A 65 -22.11 29.36 -22.52
CA TYR A 65 -22.47 28.52 -21.38
C TYR A 65 -22.43 27.02 -21.72
N LEU A 66 -23.09 26.61 -22.81
CA LEU A 66 -23.09 25.21 -23.26
C LEU A 66 -21.69 24.67 -23.57
N SER A 67 -20.83 25.51 -24.15
CA SER A 67 -19.46 25.12 -24.49
C SER A 67 -18.63 24.89 -23.22
N ALA A 68 -18.77 25.78 -22.24
CA ALA A 68 -18.07 25.65 -20.96
C ALA A 68 -18.63 24.52 -20.08
N GLU A 69 -19.95 24.26 -20.12
CA GLU A 69 -20.54 23.12 -19.42
C GLU A 69 -20.06 21.78 -20.01
N SER A 70 -19.90 21.71 -21.34
CA SER A 70 -19.30 20.55 -22.00
C SER A 70 -17.83 20.33 -21.61
N GLU A 71 -17.07 21.41 -21.40
CA GLU A 71 -15.68 21.35 -20.94
C GLU A 71 -15.60 20.80 -19.50
N ILE A 72 -16.43 21.33 -18.59
CA ILE A 72 -16.56 20.83 -17.21
C ILE A 72 -16.96 19.35 -17.18
N ALA A 73 -17.90 18.94 -18.03
CA ALA A 73 -18.31 17.54 -18.14
C ALA A 73 -17.16 16.62 -18.61
N GLY A 74 -16.37 17.08 -19.58
CA GLY A 74 -15.16 16.38 -20.05
C GLY A 74 -14.08 16.26 -18.98
N GLU A 75 -13.84 17.34 -18.24
CA GLU A 75 -12.92 17.35 -17.11
C GLU A 75 -13.35 16.41 -15.99
N CYS A 76 -14.65 16.42 -15.64
CA CYS A 76 -15.20 15.56 -14.59
C CYS A 76 -15.05 14.08 -14.96
N SER A 77 -15.33 13.72 -16.21
CA SER A 77 -15.14 12.36 -16.73
C SER A 77 -13.67 11.93 -16.67
N THR A 78 -12.75 12.83 -17.04
CA THR A 78 -11.30 12.57 -17.01
C THR A 78 -10.80 12.40 -15.58
N LYS A 79 -11.20 13.29 -14.65
CA LYS A 79 -10.85 13.20 -13.23
C LYS A 79 -11.39 11.91 -12.62
N ALA A 80 -12.63 11.51 -12.90
CA ALA A 80 -13.21 10.28 -12.36
C ALA A 80 -12.43 9.02 -12.76
N ILE A 81 -11.99 8.94 -14.02
CA ILE A 81 -11.14 7.85 -14.51
C ILE A 81 -9.77 7.89 -13.81
N ASP A 82 -9.20 9.08 -13.63
CA ASP A 82 -7.92 9.25 -12.97
C ASP A 82 -7.96 8.84 -11.48
N PHE A 83 -8.99 9.25 -10.73
CA PHE A 83 -9.21 8.81 -9.35
C PHE A 83 -9.31 7.28 -9.25
N THR A 84 -10.02 6.65 -10.18
CA THR A 84 -10.14 5.19 -10.23
C THR A 84 -8.79 4.52 -10.47
N LYS A 85 -7.99 5.03 -11.41
CA LYS A 85 -6.63 4.54 -11.68
C LYS A 85 -5.69 4.72 -10.48
N GLN A 86 -5.75 5.88 -9.82
CA GLN A 86 -4.97 6.15 -8.62
C GLN A 86 -5.33 5.21 -7.47
N ALA A 87 -6.64 4.97 -7.23
CA ALA A 87 -7.09 4.01 -6.22
C ALA A 87 -6.62 2.58 -6.51
N ALA A 88 -6.73 2.13 -7.77
CA ALA A 88 -6.23 0.83 -8.19
C ALA A 88 -4.71 0.71 -8.01
N SER A 89 -3.96 1.77 -8.32
CA SER A 89 -2.50 1.80 -8.12
C SER A 89 -2.13 1.74 -6.63
N ILE A 90 -2.86 2.44 -5.74
CA ILE A 90 -2.61 2.37 -4.29
C ILE A 90 -2.81 0.93 -3.79
N MET A 91 -3.88 0.26 -4.22
CA MET A 91 -4.14 -1.13 -3.85
C MET A 91 -3.10 -2.09 -4.41
N SER A 92 -2.76 -1.99 -5.70
CA SER A 92 -1.73 -2.85 -6.32
C SER A 92 -0.38 -2.70 -5.64
N ASN A 93 0.06 -1.46 -5.41
CA ASN A 93 1.33 -1.20 -4.72
C ASN A 93 1.34 -1.76 -3.29
N SER A 94 0.19 -1.72 -2.60
CA SER A 94 0.08 -2.28 -1.24
C SER A 94 0.17 -3.82 -1.26
N CYS A 95 -0.43 -4.47 -2.26
CA CYS A 95 -0.27 -5.91 -2.48
C CYS A 95 1.19 -6.27 -2.77
N ASP A 96 1.87 -5.52 -3.65
CA ASP A 96 3.28 -5.75 -3.97
C ASP A 96 4.19 -5.55 -2.74
N GLU A 97 3.91 -4.52 -1.92
CA GLU A 97 4.61 -4.29 -0.65
C GLU A 97 4.41 -5.45 0.35
N ILE A 98 3.20 -6.05 0.40
CA ILE A 98 2.91 -7.23 1.22
C ILE A 98 3.62 -8.49 0.69
N VAL A 99 3.60 -8.72 -0.62
CA VAL A 99 4.31 -9.86 -1.24
C VAL A 99 5.81 -9.74 -0.97
N SER A 100 6.40 -8.57 -1.17
CA SER A 100 7.82 -8.33 -0.85
C SER A 100 8.12 -8.52 0.64
N TRP A 101 7.19 -8.15 1.53
CA TRP A 101 7.32 -8.41 2.96
C TRP A 101 7.31 -9.91 3.28
N LEU A 102 6.45 -10.69 2.63
CA LEU A 102 6.39 -12.15 2.76
C LEU A 102 7.67 -12.81 2.25
N GLU A 103 8.14 -12.44 1.06
CA GLU A 103 9.37 -12.97 0.45
C GLU A 103 10.59 -12.74 1.35
N LYS A 104 10.75 -11.52 1.89
CA LYS A 104 11.82 -11.21 2.86
C LYS A 104 11.70 -12.00 4.16
N GLY A 105 10.48 -12.35 4.56
CA GLY A 105 10.22 -13.25 5.68
C GLY A 105 10.77 -14.65 5.42
N PHE A 106 10.55 -15.20 4.22
CA PHE A 106 11.08 -16.51 3.82
C PHE A 106 12.60 -16.52 3.66
N GLU A 107 13.20 -15.50 3.05
CA GLU A 107 14.66 -15.36 2.94
C GLU A 107 15.33 -15.31 4.33
N SER A 108 14.73 -14.58 5.27
CA SER A 108 15.20 -14.51 6.66
C SER A 108 15.10 -15.85 7.40
N ALA A 109 14.15 -16.71 7.00
CA ALA A 109 13.99 -18.05 7.56
C ALA A 109 15.00 -19.05 6.97
N GLU A 110 15.23 -19.04 5.65
CA GLU A 110 16.20 -19.94 4.99
C GLU A 110 17.65 -19.69 5.44
N VAL A 111 18.04 -18.45 5.71
CA VAL A 111 19.38 -18.12 6.23
C VAL A 111 19.63 -18.74 7.62
N ASN A 112 18.59 -19.04 8.40
CA ASN A 112 18.69 -19.61 9.75
C ASN A 112 18.58 -21.16 9.79
N VAL A 113 18.28 -21.84 8.68
CA VAL A 113 18.19 -23.32 8.61
C VAL A 113 19.55 -23.98 8.28
N LYS A 114 20.62 -23.20 8.06
CA LYS A 114 21.99 -23.73 7.98
C LYS A 114 22.61 -23.99 9.36
N ALA A 115 21.89 -24.66 10.25
CA ALA A 115 22.48 -25.31 11.43
C ALA A 115 22.73 -26.80 11.10
N PRO A 116 23.88 -27.37 11.46
CA PRO A 116 24.33 -28.65 10.92
C PRO A 116 23.38 -29.76 11.38
N VAL A 117 22.78 -30.47 10.42
CA VAL A 117 22.11 -31.75 10.65
C VAL A 117 23.14 -32.70 11.25
N LYS A 118 23.22 -32.77 12.58
CA LYS A 118 23.94 -33.84 13.27
C LYS A 118 23.21 -35.13 12.93
N ARG A 119 23.75 -35.88 11.96
CA ARG A 119 23.38 -37.28 11.73
C ARG A 119 23.46 -38.00 13.08
N ILE A 120 22.30 -38.44 13.58
CA ILE A 120 22.23 -39.31 14.74
C ILE A 120 22.91 -40.63 14.30
N PRO A 121 23.99 -41.08 14.95
CA PRO A 121 24.60 -42.36 14.59
C PRO A 121 23.59 -43.47 14.85
N LYS A 122 23.31 -44.29 13.83
CA LYS A 122 22.51 -45.50 13.98
C LYS A 122 23.12 -46.33 15.10
N LYS A 123 22.35 -46.55 16.16
CA LYS A 123 22.71 -47.47 17.24
C LYS A 123 22.93 -48.85 16.61
N SER A 124 24.15 -49.37 16.73
CA SER A 124 24.46 -50.77 16.42
C SER A 124 23.61 -51.62 17.36
N THR A 125 22.64 -52.36 16.80
CA THR A 125 21.99 -53.44 17.54
C THR A 125 22.82 -54.70 17.28
N VAL A 126 23.63 -55.05 18.27
CA VAL A 126 24.23 -56.37 18.42
C VAL A 126 23.10 -57.34 18.76
N THR A 127 22.88 -58.35 17.93
CA THR A 127 22.45 -59.69 18.37
C THR A 127 22.93 -60.71 17.35
#